data_AF-A0A973P6G3-F1
#
_entry.id   AF-A0A973P6G3-F1
#
_cell.length_a   1.000
_cell.length_b   1.000
_cell.length_c   1.000
_cell.angle_alpha   90.00
_cell.angle_beta   90.00
_cell.angle_gamma   90.00
#
_symmetry.space_group_name_H-M   'P 1'
#
loop_
_entity.id
_entity.type
_entity.pdbx_description
1 polymer ?
#
loop_
_entity_poly.entity_id
_entity_poly.type
_entity_poly.pdbx_seq_one_letter_code
_entity_poly.pdbx_strand_id
1 'polypeptide(L)' 'MDRVDLEALVVRLVDQVQNNGYGAEYDVEDPSSVQELVQHEARIRGLRIRTGTLTADDHAVWAYLLKEDGE' A
#
# COMPACT_ATOMS: atom_id res chain seq x y z
N MET A 1 -13.42 9.85 5.64
CA MET A 1 -12.79 8.78 6.43
C MET A 1 -12.12 9.37 7.68
N ASP A 2 -12.21 8.76 8.86
CA ASP A 2 -11.48 9.23 10.05
C ASP A 2 -10.01 8.80 10.00
N ARG A 3 -9.11 9.52 10.68
CA ARG A 3 -7.66 9.23 10.69
C ARG A 3 -7.34 7.79 11.13
N VAL A 4 -8.16 7.23 12.03
CA VAL A 4 -8.01 5.87 12.56
C VAL A 4 -8.33 4.80 11.50
N ASP A 5 -9.31 5.06 10.63
CA ASP A 5 -9.65 4.14 9.53
C ASP A 5 -8.56 4.10 8.46
N LEU A 6 -7.90 5.23 8.22
CA LEU A 6 -6.79 5.36 7.28
C LEU A 6 -5.56 4.56 7.73
N GLU A 7 -5.18 4.68 9.00
CA GLU A 7 -4.04 3.93 9.56
C GLU A 7 -4.31 2.42 9.53
N ALA A 8 -5.53 1.99 9.85
CA ALA A 8 -5.93 0.59 9.79
C ALA A 8 -5.92 0.02 8.36
N LEU A 9 -6.34 0.82 7.38
CA LEU A 9 -6.29 0.48 5.96
C LEU A 9 -4.85 0.28 5.49
N VAL A 10 -3.96 1.22 5.81
CA VAL A 10 -2.54 1.15 5.45
C VAL A 10 -1.87 -0.09 6.04
N VAL A 11 -2.10 -0.35 7.33
CA VAL A 11 -1.58 -1.54 8.02
C VAL A 11 -2.07 -2.82 7.35
N ARG A 12 -3.37 -2.91 7.05
CA ARG A 12 -3.95 -4.07 6.37
C ARG A 12 -3.36 -4.28 4.98
N LEU A 13 -3.17 -3.21 4.22
CA LEU A 13 -2.61 -3.28 2.87
C LEU A 13 -1.16 -3.76 2.91
N VAL A 14 -0.35 -3.26 3.86
CA VAL A 14 1.03 -3.72 4.04
C VAL A 14 1.08 -5.17 4.53
N ASP A 15 0.16 -5.60 5.40
CA ASP A 15 0.02 -7.00 5.80
C ASP A 15 -0.28 -7.91 4.58
N GLN A 16 -1.16 -7.49 3.68
CA GLN A 16 -1.43 -8.23 2.44
C GLN A 16 -0.18 -8.34 1.58
N VAL A 17 0.58 -7.25 1.41
CA VAL A 17 1.83 -7.27 0.63
C VAL A 17 2.88 -8.19 1.25
N GLN A 18 3.00 -8.19 2.58
CA GLN A 18 3.96 -9.04 3.29
C GLN A 18 3.59 -10.53 3.20
N ASN A 19 2.31 -10.87 3.34
CA ASN A 19 1.85 -12.25 3.37
C ASN A 19 1.64 -12.85 1.96
N ASN A 20 1.14 -12.05 1.02
CA ASN A 20 0.72 -12.50 -0.30
C ASN A 20 1.63 -12.02 -1.43
N GLY A 21 2.57 -11.10 -1.14
CA GLY A 21 3.42 -10.45 -2.13
C GLY A 21 2.75 -9.31 -2.90
N TYR A 22 1.45 -9.07 -2.68
CA TYR A 22 0.66 -8.02 -3.33
C TYR A 22 -0.52 -7.60 -2.45
N GLY A 23 -0.94 -6.35 -2.57
CA GLY A 23 -2.18 -5.83 -2.02
C GLY A 23 -2.70 -4.67 -2.83
N ALA A 24 -4.02 -4.48 -2.81
CA ALA A 24 -4.67 -3.31 -3.39
C ALA A 24 -5.88 -2.90 -2.57
N GLU A 25 -6.14 -1.60 -2.55
CA GLU A 25 -7.30 -0.99 -1.95
C GLU A 25 -7.96 -0.08 -2.98
N TYR A 26 -9.29 -0.13 -3.06
CA TYR A 26 -10.13 0.59 -4.02
C TYR A 26 -11.00 1.60 -3.29
N ASP A 27 -11.65 2.51 -4.02
CA ASP A 27 -12.55 3.52 -3.44
C ASP A 27 -11.85 4.41 -2.37
N VAL A 28 -10.56 4.69 -2.59
CA VAL A 28 -9.75 5.49 -1.67
C VAL A 28 -9.95 6.97 -1.98
N GLU A 29 -10.45 7.76 -1.01
CA GLU A 29 -10.71 9.19 -1.20
C GLU A 29 -9.47 9.96 -1.72
N ASP A 30 -8.29 9.67 -1.15
CA ASP A 30 -7.01 10.24 -1.55
C ASP A 30 -5.92 9.16 -1.75
N PRO A 31 -5.81 8.58 -2.97
CA PRO A 31 -4.87 7.50 -3.25
C PRO A 31 -3.40 7.90 -3.05
N SER A 32 -3.08 9.18 -3.27
CA SER A 32 -1.71 9.70 -3.12
C SER A 32 -1.24 9.69 -1.66
N SER A 33 -2.07 10.17 -0.73
CA SER A 33 -1.75 10.14 0.71
C SER A 33 -1.64 8.71 1.21
N VAL A 34 -2.53 7.82 0.79
CA VAL A 34 -2.45 6.39 1.14
C VAL A 34 -1.17 5.77 0.59
N GLN A 35 -0.76 6.09 -0.63
CA GLN A 35 0.49 5.62 -1.20
C GLN A 35 1.70 6.03 -0.34
N GLU A 36 1.78 7.28 0.10
CA GLU A 36 2.88 7.76 0.97
C GLU A 36 2.90 7.02 2.32
N LEU A 37 1.73 6.81 2.92
CA LEU A 37 1.59 6.07 4.18
C LEU A 37 1.99 4.59 4.02
N VAL A 38 1.60 3.95 2.93
CA VAL A 38 1.97 2.56 2.62
C VAL A 38 3.48 2.43 2.45
N GLN A 39 4.13 3.38 1.76
CA GLN A 39 5.59 3.40 1.64
C GLN A 39 6.27 3.61 3.00
N HIS A 40 5.73 4.51 3.83
CA HIS A 40 6.25 4.77 5.17
C HIS A 40 6.16 3.53 6.06
N GLU A 41 5.00 2.88 6.12
CA GLU A 41 4.75 1.69 6.93
C GLU A 41 5.59 0.50 6.44
N ALA A 42 5.66 0.28 5.13
CA ALA A 42 6.52 -0.76 4.56
C ALA A 42 7.99 -0.54 4.90
N ARG A 43 8.48 0.71 4.88
CA ARG A 43 9.84 1.06 5.28
C ARG A 43 10.09 0.78 6.76
N ILE A 44 9.15 1.10 7.65
CA ILE A 44 9.24 0.77 9.08
C ILE A 44 9.40 -0.74 9.28
N ARG A 45 8.70 -1.54 8.48
CA ARG A 45 8.73 -3.01 8.53
C ARG A 45 9.89 -3.65 7.76
N GLY A 46 10.75 -2.85 7.12
CA GLY A 46 11.87 -3.34 6.32
C GLY A 46 11.46 -4.03 5.01
N LEU A 47 10.23 -3.80 4.53
CA LEU A 47 9.74 -4.35 3.28
C LEU A 47 10.16 -3.47 2.11
N ARG A 48 10.72 -4.10 1.07
CA ARG A 48 10.94 -3.45 -0.23
C ARG A 48 9.71 -3.66 -1.08
N ILE A 49 8.94 -2.60 -1.31
CA ILE A 49 7.72 -2.68 -2.10
C ILE A 49 7.77 -1.66 -3.24
N ARG A 50 7.04 -1.95 -4.32
CA ARG A 50 6.67 -0.94 -5.33
C ARG A 50 5.19 -0.64 -5.19
N THR A 51 4.86 0.64 -5.20
CA THR A 51 3.48 1.14 -5.07
C THR A 51 3.07 1.94 -6.29
N GLY A 52 1.78 2.02 -6.57
CA GLY A 52 1.22 2.97 -7.53
C GLY A 52 -0.23 3.31 -7.21
N THR A 53 -0.73 4.34 -7.87
CA THR A 53 -2.12 4.79 -7.76
C THR A 53 -2.83 4.66 -9.11
N LEU A 54 -4.15 4.50 -9.07
CA LEU A 54 -5.02 4.57 -10.24
C LEU A 54 -6.14 5.56 -9.94
N THR A 55 -6.17 6.69 -10.64
CA THR A 55 -7.07 7.82 -10.34
C THR A 55 -8.12 8.07 -11.42
N ALA A 56 -8.18 7.24 -12.47
CA ALA A 56 -9.03 7.51 -13.62
C ALA A 56 -10.53 7.22 -13.37
N ASP A 57 -10.85 6.16 -12.61
CA ASP A 57 -12.25 5.76 -12.35
C ASP A 57 -12.45 5.10 -10.97
N ASP A 58 -11.50 4.28 -10.50
CA ASP A 58 -11.67 3.46 -9.26
C ASP A 58 -10.92 3.97 -8.02
N HIS A 59 -10.17 5.07 -8.13
CA HIS A 59 -9.39 5.67 -7.03
C HIS A 59 -8.70 4.61 -6.15
N ALA A 60 -7.71 3.92 -6.72
CA ALA A 60 -7.09 2.76 -6.07
C ALA A 60 -5.62 3.01 -5.73
N VAL A 61 -5.15 2.32 -4.70
CA VAL A 61 -3.73 2.18 -4.36
C VAL A 61 -3.37 0.71 -4.42
N TRP A 62 -2.27 0.40 -5.08
CA TRP A 62 -1.73 -0.96 -5.11
C TRP A 62 -0.27 -0.95 -4.68
N ALA A 63 0.15 -2.08 -4.13
CA ALA A 63 1.51 -2.33 -3.72
C ALA A 63 1.89 -3.79 -3.99
N TYR A 64 3.14 -4.03 -4.37
CA TYR A 64 3.68 -5.38 -4.48
C TYR A 64 5.09 -5.46 -3.91
N LEU A 65 5.41 -6.63 -3.35
CA LEU A 65 6.70 -6.92 -2.74
C LEU A 65 7.74 -7.09 -3.85
N LEU A 66 8.80 -6.28 -3.78
CA LEU A 66 10.00 -6.50 -4.57
C LEU A 66 10.75 -7.64 -3.89
N LYS A 67 10.81 -8.79 -4.55
CA LYS A 67 11.78 -9.81 -4.17
C LYS A 67 13.16 -9.18 -4.35
N GLU A 68 14.07 -9.40 -3.40
CA GLU A 68 15.49 -9.24 -3.75
C GLU A 68 15.70 -10.20 -4.91
N ASP A 69 15.90 -9.67 -6.12
CA ASP A 69 16.43 -10.44 -7.23
C ASP A 69 17.71 -11.09 -6.68
N GLY A 70 17.60 -12.38 -6.38
CA GLY A 70 18.75 -13.21 -6.18
C GLY A 70 19.39 -13.39 -7.54
N GLU A 71 20.61 -12.83 -7.64
CA GLU A 71 21.61 -13.01 -8.71
C GLU A 71 21.57 -12.04 -9.90
#